data_AF-A0A922T0M0-F1
#
_entry.id   AF-A0A922T0M0-F1
#
_cell.length_a   1.000
_cell.length_b   1.000
_cell.length_c   1.000
_cell.angle_alpha   90.00
_cell.angle_beta   90.00
_cell.angle_gamma   90.00
#
_symmetry.space_group_name_H-M   'P 1'
#
loop_
_entity.id
_entity.type
_entity.pdbx_description
1 polymer ?
#
loop_
_entity_poly.entity_id
_entity_poly.type
_entity_poly.pdbx_seq_one_letter_code
_entity_poly.pdbx_strand_id
1 'polypeptide(L)'
;MTLKSPPVGKSTSQISELTGVHPRTVNRIYSRAIAAGFEPNVLPLKILPHHVQDAPRSGRPTRQTEEVKEEIIQHVRRDKYGREKSCADVAGALSLKGVNISDTTVWRVLGEAGYKKTKPTRKPRLTQQIGNGRLRWAIDHKD
;
A
#
# COMPACT_ATOMS: atom_id res chain seq x y z
N MET A 1 -15.91 30.89 17.30
CA MET A 1 -16.14 30.65 15.85
C MET A 1 -17.56 30.16 15.67
N THR A 2 -18.45 31.04 15.22
CA THR A 2 -19.86 30.74 14.94
C THR A 2 -19.97 30.16 13.52
N LEU A 3 -20.64 29.02 13.38
CA LEU A 3 -20.90 28.40 12.07
C LEU A 3 -21.88 29.30 11.29
N LYS A 4 -21.36 30.12 10.36
CA LYS A 4 -22.19 30.82 9.37
C LYS A 4 -22.56 29.83 8.28
N SER A 5 -23.66 29.13 8.48
CA SER A 5 -24.35 28.36 7.44
C SER A 5 -25.38 29.27 6.76
N PRO A 6 -25.80 28.99 5.50
CA PRO A 6 -26.92 29.68 4.85
C PRO A 6 -28.15 29.74 5.78
N PRO A 7 -29.17 30.57 5.52
CA PRO A 7 -30.25 30.94 6.46
C PRO A 7 -31.07 29.79 7.08
N VAL A 8 -30.78 28.52 6.75
CA VAL A 8 -31.40 27.27 7.23
C VAL A 8 -30.48 26.49 8.21
N GLY A 9 -29.27 26.98 8.50
CA GLY A 9 -28.29 26.27 9.33
C GLY A 9 -28.55 26.32 10.84
N LYS A 10 -28.52 25.16 11.51
CA LYS A 10 -28.53 25.07 12.97
C LYS A 10 -27.22 25.57 13.59
N SER A 11 -27.31 26.18 14.76
CA SER A 11 -26.12 26.59 15.52
C SER A 11 -25.37 25.39 16.09
N THR A 12 -24.09 25.55 16.44
CA THR A 12 -23.29 24.49 17.08
C THR A 12 -23.93 23.97 18.38
N SER A 13 -24.57 24.85 19.18
CA SER A 13 -25.26 24.46 20.41
C SER A 13 -26.48 23.60 20.12
N GLN A 14 -27.31 24.00 19.16
CA GLN A 14 -28.46 23.20 18.73
C GLN A 14 -28.04 21.84 18.17
N ILE A 15 -26.95 21.79 17.40
CA ILE A 15 -26.41 20.51 16.91
C ILE A 15 -25.93 19.66 18.08
N SER A 16 -25.25 20.25 19.06
CA SER A 16 -24.81 19.54 20.27
C SER A 16 -25.97 18.99 21.09
N GLU A 17 -27.04 19.75 21.25
CA GLU A 17 -28.25 19.31 21.96
C GLU A 17 -28.96 18.17 21.22
N LEU A 18 -29.08 18.27 19.89
CA LEU A 18 -29.75 17.26 19.07
C LEU A 18 -28.95 15.96 18.91
N THR A 19 -27.62 16.04 18.87
CA THR A 19 -26.75 14.88 18.57
C THR A 19 -26.01 14.33 19.79
N GLY A 20 -25.99 15.06 20.91
CA GLY A 20 -25.16 14.76 22.07
C GLY A 20 -23.65 14.96 21.81
N VAL A 21 -23.25 15.46 20.64
CA VAL A 21 -21.84 15.64 20.29
C VAL A 21 -21.33 16.96 20.84
N HIS A 22 -20.24 16.89 21.62
CA HIS A 22 -19.64 18.08 22.22
C HIS A 22 -19.36 19.18 21.17
N PRO A 23 -19.64 20.48 21.46
CA PRO A 23 -19.54 21.56 20.48
C PRO A 23 -18.16 21.66 19.80
N ARG A 24 -17.09 21.33 20.55
CA ARG A 24 -15.71 21.24 20.02
C ARG A 24 -15.57 20.21 18.90
N THR A 25 -16.23 19.06 19.02
CA THR A 25 -16.22 18.00 18.03
C THR A 25 -16.99 18.42 16.78
N VAL A 26 -18.16 19.07 16.95
CA VAL A 26 -18.94 19.64 15.83
C VAL A 26 -18.09 20.62 15.03
N ASN A 27 -17.43 21.57 15.70
CA ASN A 27 -16.55 22.53 15.04
C ASN A 27 -15.35 21.87 14.35
N ARG A 28 -14.77 20.81 14.95
CA ARG A 28 -13.66 20.06 14.36
C ARG A 28 -14.07 19.31 13.09
N ILE A 29 -15.26 18.70 13.09
CA ILE A 29 -15.82 18.03 11.91
C ILE A 29 -16.03 19.06 10.80
N TYR A 30 -16.62 20.21 11.14
CA TYR A 30 -16.89 21.28 10.18
C TYR A 30 -15.62 21.88 9.56
N SER A 31 -14.61 22.21 10.39
CA SER A 31 -13.34 22.74 9.88
C SER A 31 -12.62 21.75 8.97
N ARG A 32 -12.74 20.45 9.28
CA ARG A 32 -12.19 19.37 8.47
C ARG A 32 -12.93 19.20 7.14
N ALA A 33 -14.25 19.33 7.15
CA ALA A 33 -15.05 19.32 5.92
C ALA A 33 -14.64 20.48 5.00
N ILE A 34 -14.47 21.69 5.54
CA ILE A 34 -13.98 22.85 4.78
C ILE A 34 -12.60 22.59 4.18
N ALA A 35 -11.66 22.04 4.98
CA ALA A 35 -10.33 21.68 4.50
C ALA A 35 -10.36 20.63 3.38
N ALA A 36 -11.39 19.78 3.34
CA ALA A 36 -11.63 18.80 2.29
C ALA A 36 -12.40 19.37 1.07
N GLY A 37 -12.66 20.68 1.02
CA GLY A 37 -13.33 21.36 -0.11
C GLY A 37 -14.83 21.55 0.04
N PHE A 38 -15.41 21.37 1.25
CA PHE A 38 -16.81 21.65 1.48
C PHE A 38 -17.09 23.16 1.47
N GLU A 39 -17.92 23.61 0.53
CA GLU A 39 -18.37 25.00 0.44
C GLU A 39 -19.78 25.17 1.03
N PRO A 40 -19.92 25.73 2.24
CA PRO A 40 -21.22 25.84 2.92
C PRO A 40 -22.14 26.89 2.29
N ASN A 41 -21.59 27.87 1.57
CA ASN A 41 -22.34 29.03 1.05
C ASN A 41 -22.91 28.81 -0.35
N VAL A 42 -22.60 27.67 -1.00
CA VAL A 42 -23.07 27.37 -2.35
C VAL A 42 -24.33 26.52 -2.27
N LEU A 43 -25.37 26.97 -2.95
CA LEU A 43 -26.60 26.21 -3.18
C LEU A 43 -26.56 25.61 -4.60
N PRO A 44 -26.94 24.34 -4.79
CA PRO A 44 -27.39 23.39 -3.77
C PRO A 44 -26.25 22.87 -2.89
N LEU A 45 -26.55 22.60 -1.61
CA LEU A 45 -25.61 22.01 -0.66
C LEU A 45 -25.14 20.63 -1.16
N LYS A 46 -23.86 20.51 -1.51
CA LYS A 46 -23.24 19.25 -1.95
C LYS A 46 -22.43 18.65 -0.82
N ILE A 47 -22.96 17.62 -0.18
CA ILE A 47 -22.25 16.83 0.84
C ILE A 47 -21.75 15.55 0.18
N LEU A 48 -20.43 15.47 -0.03
CA LEU A 48 -19.77 14.28 -0.57
C LEU A 48 -19.20 13.43 0.57
N PRO A 49 -19.09 12.09 0.40
CA PRO A 49 -18.52 11.22 1.43
C PRO A 49 -17.14 11.67 1.91
N HIS A 50 -16.28 12.16 1.01
CA HIS A 50 -14.93 12.61 1.35
C HIS A 50 -14.89 13.79 2.34
N HIS A 51 -15.96 14.60 2.43
CA HIS A 51 -16.03 15.72 3.39
C HIS A 51 -16.21 15.23 4.83
N VAL A 52 -16.73 14.02 5.04
CA VAL A 52 -17.13 13.49 6.36
C VAL A 52 -16.31 12.27 6.77
N GLN A 53 -15.88 11.45 5.81
CA GLN A 53 -15.09 10.23 6.04
C GLN A 53 -13.83 10.51 6.85
N ASP A 54 -13.45 9.62 7.76
CA ASP A 54 -12.21 9.72 8.54
C ASP A 54 -10.94 9.55 7.70
N ALA A 55 -9.93 10.35 8.01
CA ALA A 55 -8.67 10.35 7.32
C ALA A 55 -7.88 9.14 7.82
N PRO A 56 -7.04 8.53 6.96
CA PRO A 56 -6.13 7.48 7.39
C PRO A 56 -5.35 7.97 8.62
N ARG A 57 -5.39 7.19 9.69
CA ARG A 57 -4.61 7.50 10.89
C ARG A 57 -3.13 7.31 10.55
N SER A 58 -2.26 8.19 11.04
CA SER A 58 -0.82 8.17 10.75
C SER A 58 -0.11 6.86 11.15
N GLY A 59 -0.73 6.06 12.02
CA GLY A 59 -0.20 4.77 12.43
C GLY A 59 1.20 4.87 13.08
N ARG A 60 1.83 3.71 13.29
CA ARG A 60 3.24 3.64 13.71
C ARG A 60 4.11 3.60 12.44
N PRO A 61 5.24 4.33 12.39
CA PRO A 61 6.16 4.21 11.26
C PRO A 61 6.63 2.76 11.11
N THR A 62 6.53 2.25 9.89
CA THR A 62 6.87 0.86 9.55
C THR A 62 8.36 0.74 9.26
N ARG A 63 8.97 -0.40 9.66
CA ARG A 63 10.34 -0.75 9.24
C ARG A 63 10.45 -1.11 7.74
N GLN A 64 9.32 -1.33 7.09
CA GLN A 64 9.20 -1.60 5.67
C GLN A 64 9.24 -0.28 4.89
N THR A 65 10.41 0.33 4.76
CA THR A 65 10.57 1.44 3.83
C THR A 65 10.54 0.91 2.40
N GLU A 66 10.26 1.77 1.42
CA GLU A 66 10.14 1.33 0.02
C GLU A 66 11.48 0.77 -0.51
N GLU A 67 12.61 1.31 -0.04
CA GLU A 67 13.95 0.83 -0.39
C GLU A 67 14.17 -0.61 0.10
N VAL A 68 13.74 -0.89 1.32
CA VAL A 68 13.82 -2.23 1.92
C VAL A 68 12.94 -3.23 1.17
N LYS A 69 11.73 -2.82 0.77
CA LYS A 69 10.82 -3.68 -0.01
C LYS A 69 11.44 -4.04 -1.35
N GLU A 70 12.00 -3.06 -2.05
CA GLU A 70 12.67 -3.29 -3.32
C GLU A 70 13.87 -4.22 -3.13
N GLU A 71 14.66 -4.03 -2.07
CA GLU A 71 15.81 -4.89 -1.79
C GLU A 71 15.41 -6.36 -1.54
N ILE A 72 14.32 -6.59 -0.80
CA ILE A 72 13.73 -7.93 -0.60
C ILE A 72 13.36 -8.55 -1.96
N ILE A 73 12.69 -7.78 -2.81
CA ILE A 73 12.24 -8.24 -4.13
C ILE A 73 13.44 -8.56 -5.03
N GLN A 74 14.46 -7.71 -5.04
CA GLN A 74 15.70 -7.93 -5.79
C GLN A 74 16.43 -9.19 -5.33
N HIS A 75 16.45 -9.47 -4.02
CA HIS A 75 17.10 -10.67 -3.49
C HIS A 75 16.45 -11.96 -4.01
N VAL A 76 15.11 -11.96 -4.17
CA VAL A 76 14.34 -13.08 -4.72
C VAL A 76 14.45 -13.17 -6.25
N ARG A 77 14.59 -12.04 -6.96
CA ARG A 77 14.70 -11.99 -8.43
C ARG A 77 16.10 -12.25 -8.97
N ARG A 78 17.16 -12.00 -8.20
CA ARG A 78 18.56 -11.96 -8.66
C ARG A 78 19.05 -13.23 -9.36
N ASP A 79 18.61 -14.41 -8.92
CA ASP A 79 19.12 -15.70 -9.40
C ASP A 79 17.99 -16.73 -9.52
N LYS A 80 18.18 -17.76 -10.33
CA LYS A 80 17.27 -18.90 -10.52
C LYS A 80 16.92 -19.59 -9.20
N TYR A 81 17.83 -19.60 -8.23
CA TYR A 81 17.61 -20.15 -6.89
C TYR A 81 17.01 -19.13 -5.91
N GLY A 82 16.84 -17.87 -6.30
CA GLY A 82 16.34 -16.81 -5.42
C GLY A 82 14.94 -17.10 -4.87
N ARG A 83 14.08 -17.76 -5.66
CA ARG A 83 12.74 -18.21 -5.23
C ARG A 83 12.75 -19.46 -4.34
N GLU A 84 13.89 -20.13 -4.20
CA GLU A 84 14.04 -21.30 -3.33
C GLU A 84 14.49 -20.90 -1.91
N LYS A 85 14.99 -19.67 -1.74
CA LYS A 85 15.43 -19.14 -0.44
C LYS A 85 14.26 -19.03 0.53
N SER A 86 14.50 -19.40 1.78
CA SER A 86 13.52 -19.17 2.83
C SER A 86 13.44 -17.68 3.19
N CYS A 87 12.34 -17.26 3.80
CA CYS A 87 12.21 -15.89 4.30
C CYS A 87 13.27 -15.58 5.38
N ALA A 88 13.72 -16.60 6.14
CA ALA A 88 14.79 -16.47 7.11
C ALA A 88 16.15 -16.22 6.45
N ASP A 89 16.44 -16.88 5.32
CA ASP A 89 17.68 -16.66 4.57
C ASP A 89 17.73 -15.23 4.01
N VAL A 90 16.60 -14.74 3.47
CA VAL A 90 16.49 -13.36 2.97
C VAL A 90 16.64 -12.35 4.10
N ALA A 91 15.98 -12.57 5.24
CA ALA A 91 16.13 -11.73 6.42
C ALA A 91 17.58 -11.71 6.95
N GLY A 92 18.24 -12.87 7.01
CA GLY A 92 19.64 -12.99 7.39
C GLY A 92 20.56 -12.21 6.44
N ALA A 93 20.34 -12.32 5.13
CA ALA A 93 21.11 -11.57 4.13
C ALA A 93 20.95 -10.05 4.23
N LEU A 94 19.75 -9.57 4.61
CA LEU A 94 19.48 -8.15 4.86
C LEU A 94 20.09 -7.67 6.18
N SER A 95 20.09 -8.53 7.20
CA SER A 95 20.74 -8.24 8.49
C SER A 95 22.24 -8.00 8.34
N LEU A 96 22.91 -8.77 7.46
CA LEU A 96 24.32 -8.54 7.11
C LEU A 96 24.59 -7.17 6.47
N LYS A 97 23.57 -6.54 5.89
CA LYS A 97 23.64 -5.18 5.32
C LYS A 97 23.19 -4.09 6.31
N GLY A 98 22.92 -4.46 7.55
CA GLY A 98 22.46 -3.55 8.61
C GLY A 98 20.95 -3.38 8.71
N VAL A 99 20.17 -4.10 7.90
CA VAL A 99 18.70 -4.00 7.88
C VAL A 99 18.10 -5.15 8.71
N ASN A 100 17.72 -4.87 9.95
CA ASN A 100 17.16 -5.87 10.87
C ASN A 100 15.62 -6.01 10.73
N ILE A 101 15.22 -7.06 10.03
CA ILE A 101 13.82 -7.36 9.69
C ILE A 101 13.52 -8.82 10.01
N SER A 102 12.31 -9.10 10.51
CA SER A 102 11.87 -10.47 10.75
C SER A 102 11.53 -11.20 9.44
N ASP A 103 11.75 -12.51 9.42
CA ASP A 103 11.31 -13.41 8.36
C ASP A 103 9.80 -13.28 8.03
N THR A 104 8.97 -13.10 9.06
CA THR A 104 7.53 -12.85 8.93
C THR A 104 7.22 -11.55 8.21
N THR A 105 8.06 -10.52 8.38
CA THR A 105 7.93 -9.25 7.66
C THR A 105 8.30 -9.42 6.19
N VAL A 106 9.37 -10.16 5.90
CA VAL A 106 9.75 -10.52 4.53
C VAL A 106 8.61 -11.26 3.83
N TRP A 107 7.97 -12.21 4.51
CA TRP A 107 6.83 -12.95 3.95
C TRP A 107 5.65 -12.04 3.59
N ARG A 108 5.31 -11.06 4.44
CA ARG A 108 4.25 -10.08 4.17
C ARG A 108 4.57 -9.21 2.96
N VAL A 109 5.79 -8.66 2.90
CA VAL A 109 6.23 -7.83 1.77
C VAL A 109 6.19 -8.62 0.46
N LEU A 110 6.65 -9.88 0.47
CA LEU A 110 6.59 -10.74 -0.72
C LEU A 110 5.14 -11.04 -1.13
N GLY A 111 4.24 -11.26 -0.16
CA GLY A 111 2.81 -11.45 -0.42
C GLY A 111 2.14 -10.22 -1.03
N GLU A 112 2.42 -9.03 -0.50
CA GLU A 112 1.95 -7.74 -1.06
C GLU A 112 2.47 -7.51 -2.48
N ALA A 113 3.71 -7.93 -2.76
CA ALA A 113 4.30 -7.91 -4.10
C ALA A 113 3.79 -9.03 -5.04
N GLY A 114 2.85 -9.86 -4.59
CA GLY A 114 2.18 -10.89 -5.40
C GLY A 114 2.91 -12.24 -5.49
N TYR A 115 3.98 -12.45 -4.72
CA TYR A 115 4.68 -13.73 -4.69
C TYR A 115 3.87 -14.79 -3.93
N LYS A 116 3.89 -16.01 -4.45
CA LYS A 116 3.25 -17.18 -3.84
C LYS A 116 4.26 -18.28 -3.64
N LYS A 117 4.12 -19.03 -2.54
CA LYS A 117 4.90 -20.24 -2.30
C LYS A 117 4.60 -21.24 -3.42
N THR A 118 5.61 -21.51 -4.25
CA THR A 118 5.49 -22.35 -5.44
C THR A 118 6.54 -23.45 -5.37
N LYS A 119 6.19 -24.67 -5.77
CA LYS A 119 7.17 -25.76 -5.86
C LYS A 119 8.24 -25.41 -6.90
N PRO A 120 9.54 -25.61 -6.60
CA PRO A 120 10.59 -25.37 -7.57
C PRO A 120 10.37 -26.22 -8.83
N THR A 121 10.43 -25.59 -10.00
CA THR A 121 10.33 -26.31 -11.28
C THR A 121 11.74 -26.59 -11.78
N ARG A 122 12.17 -27.85 -11.72
CA ARG A 122 13.46 -28.28 -12.28
C ARG A 122 13.28 -28.60 -13.76
N LYS A 123 13.80 -27.75 -14.64
CA LYS A 123 13.98 -28.10 -16.05
C LYS A 123 15.33 -28.82 -16.21
N PRO A 124 15.41 -29.88 -17.02
CA PRO A 124 16.70 -30.49 -17.34
C PRO A 124 17.63 -29.43 -17.92
N ARG A 125 18.92 -29.50 -17.55
CA ARG A 125 19.89 -28.48 -17.94
C ARG A 125 20.15 -28.55 -19.44
N LEU A 126 19.98 -27.42 -20.12
CA LEU A 126 20.29 -27.27 -21.53
C LEU A 126 21.74 -26.83 -21.67
N THR A 127 22.54 -27.53 -22.47
CA THR A 127 23.88 -27.03 -22.85
C THR A 127 23.72 -25.89 -23.86
N GLN A 128 24.72 -25.01 -23.96
CA GLN A 128 24.68 -23.90 -24.92
C GLN A 128 24.50 -24.38 -26.36
N GLN A 129 25.15 -25.49 -26.73
CA GLN A 129 25.01 -26.11 -28.05
C GLN A 129 23.56 -26.52 -28.35
N ILE A 130 22.89 -27.22 -27.43
CA ILE A 130 21.49 -27.63 -27.61
C ILE A 130 20.57 -26.40 -27.63
N GLY A 131 20.87 -25.38 -26.82
CA GLY A 131 20.15 -24.10 -26.84
C GLY A 131 20.21 -23.40 -28.19
N ASN A 132 21.41 -23.26 -28.75
CA ASN A 132 21.61 -22.62 -30.06
C ASN A 132 20.97 -23.42 -31.18
N GLY A 133 21.03 -24.76 -31.14
CA GLY A 133 20.38 -25.62 -32.12
C GLY A 133 18.86 -25.47 -32.12
N ARG A 134 18.24 -25.47 -30.93
CA ARG A 134 16.79 -25.26 -30.78
C ARG A 134 16.35 -23.87 -31.24
N LEU A 135 17.14 -22.84 -30.92
CA LEU A 135 16.84 -21.47 -31.33
C LEU A 135 16.90 -21.31 -32.85
N ARG A 136 17.94 -21.86 -33.51
CA ARG A 136 18.05 -21.86 -34.97
C ARG A 136 16.84 -22.53 -35.62
N TRP A 137 16.51 -23.75 -35.19
CA TRP A 137 15.33 -24.46 -35.70
C TRP A 137 14.05 -23.64 -35.58
N ALA A 138 13.82 -22.99 -34.42
CA ALA A 138 12.64 -22.16 -34.19
C ALA A 138 12.59 -20.89 -35.05
N ILE A 139 13.75 -20.32 -35.41
CA ILE A 139 13.83 -19.17 -36.32
C ILE A 139 13.58 -19.61 -37.76
N ASP A 140 14.18 -20.72 -38.19
CA ASP A 140 14.07 -21.24 -39.55
C ASP A 140 12.63 -21.68 -39.91
N HIS A 141 11.82 -22.07 -38.91
CA HIS A 141 10.44 -22.53 -39.07
C HIS A 141 9.43 -21.54 -38.49
N LYS A 142 9.80 -20.26 -38.41
CA LYS A 142 8.89 -19.19 -38.00
C LYS A 142 8.15 -18.68 -39.24
N ASP A 143 6.92 -19.16 -39.42
CA ASP A 143 5.97 -18.63 -40.42
C ASP A 143 5.70 -17.12 -40.21
#